data_AF-A0A962TGV6-F1
#
_entry.id   AF-A0A962TGV6-F1
#
_cell.length_a   1.000
_cell.length_b   1.000
_cell.length_c   1.000
_cell.angle_alpha   90.00
_cell.angle_beta   90.00
_cell.angle_gamma   90.00
#
_symmetry.space_group_name_H-M   'P 1'
#
loop_
_entity.id
_entity.type
_entity.pdbx_description
1 polymer ?
#
loop_
_entity_poly.entity_id
_entity_poly.type
_entity_poly.pdbx_seq_one_letter_code
_entity_poly.pdbx_strand_id
1 'polypeptide(L)'
;MNYAKFEYTFNSLTESRLAFLVQDLRDTLELGLDLGLDPAVMANTAAILSREAAQDPHILSISVFNEQGDILHQYQSELLGHHPVAPLAPAWLQTVLQATSKTPQHASDLETLVVGLPLMNNFGRPVGSLVLRYDRAFYDQELQQTLFRLIRAALLILAIASLIALLGVWRLFRDTRRELRQVSATLEDFLENRHNPAQQRNSDSALAALEIAAELKSKEFQQRLTQATRILRLEQRLTGQAAPHEKAHPDERTQ
;
A
#
# COMPACT_ATOMS: atom_id res chain seq x y z
N MET A 1 14.66 1.35 -4.75
CA MET A 1 14.10 2.68 -5.10
C MET A 1 12.58 2.68 -4.91
N ASN A 2 12.09 2.80 -3.67
CA ASN A 2 10.64 2.97 -3.42
C ASN A 2 10.33 3.76 -2.12
N TYR A 3 11.31 3.93 -1.24
CA TYR A 3 11.17 4.71 0.00
C TYR A 3 10.90 6.19 -0.27
N ALA A 4 11.71 6.85 -1.11
CA ALA A 4 11.50 8.25 -1.47
C ALA A 4 10.14 8.54 -2.16
N LYS A 5 9.57 7.56 -2.86
CA LYS A 5 8.27 7.71 -3.54
C LYS A 5 7.10 7.51 -2.57
N PHE A 6 7.27 6.65 -1.58
CA PHE A 6 6.33 6.45 -0.48
C PHE A 6 6.33 7.66 0.47
N GLU A 7 7.51 8.19 0.82
CA GLU A 7 7.66 9.46 1.54
C GLU A 7 6.96 10.60 0.80
N TYR A 8 7.15 10.71 -0.52
CA TYR A 8 6.53 11.77 -1.31
C TYR A 8 4.99 11.67 -1.34
N THR A 9 4.45 10.45 -1.49
CA THR A 9 3.00 10.23 -1.56
C THR A 9 2.34 10.42 -0.19
N PHE A 10 2.99 10.00 0.89
CA PHE A 10 2.44 10.13 2.24
C PHE A 10 2.54 11.56 2.79
N ASN A 11 3.64 12.27 2.47
CA ASN A 11 3.78 13.69 2.78
C ASN A 11 2.70 14.53 2.06
N SER A 12 2.37 14.19 0.80
CA SER A 12 1.30 14.86 0.05
C SER A 12 -0.10 14.66 0.65
N LEU A 13 -0.35 13.52 1.30
CA LEU A 13 -1.64 13.26 1.98
C LEU A 13 -1.75 14.06 3.28
N THR A 14 -0.65 14.18 4.03
CA THR A 14 -0.59 14.97 5.26
C THR A 14 -0.74 16.45 4.96
N GLU A 15 -0.05 16.95 3.92
CA GLU A 15 -0.21 18.31 3.42
C GLU A 15 -1.64 18.60 2.98
N SER A 16 -2.31 17.67 2.30
CA SER A 16 -3.70 17.82 1.88
C SER A 16 -4.67 17.90 3.06
N ARG A 17 -4.48 17.05 4.08
CA ARG A 17 -5.27 17.09 5.32
C ARG A 17 -5.05 18.39 6.07
N LEU A 18 -3.81 18.83 6.18
CA LEU A 18 -3.44 20.05 6.90
C LEU A 18 -3.99 21.29 6.18
N ALA A 19 -3.88 21.33 4.85
CA ALA A 19 -4.49 22.36 4.02
C ALA A 19 -6.00 22.44 4.23
N PHE A 20 -6.68 21.29 4.29
CA PHE A 20 -8.12 21.24 4.55
C PHE A 20 -8.48 21.79 5.94
N LEU A 21 -7.74 21.42 6.99
CA LEU A 21 -7.96 21.94 8.34
C LEU A 21 -7.77 23.45 8.43
N VAL A 22 -6.70 23.99 7.84
CA VAL A 22 -6.46 25.44 7.83
C VAL A 22 -7.54 26.17 7.02
N GLN A 23 -8.04 25.55 5.96
CA GLN A 23 -9.14 26.10 5.15
C GLN A 23 -10.47 26.13 5.94
N ASP A 24 -10.83 25.06 6.63
CA ASP A 24 -12.06 24.99 7.44
C ASP A 24 -12.03 25.99 8.61
N LEU A 25 -10.88 26.10 9.30
CA LEU A 25 -10.66 27.10 10.33
C LEU A 25 -10.76 28.53 9.78
N ARG A 26 -10.16 28.79 8.61
CA ARG A 26 -10.30 30.06 7.91
C ARG A 26 -11.76 30.37 7.64
N ASP A 27 -12.50 29.46 7.02
CA ASP A 27 -13.89 29.71 6.63
C ASP A 27 -14.77 30.03 7.86
N THR A 28 -14.50 29.36 8.99
CA THR A 28 -15.15 29.65 10.28
C THR A 28 -14.80 31.04 10.82
N LEU A 29 -13.53 31.45 10.69
CA LEU A 29 -13.08 32.77 11.15
C LEU A 29 -13.57 33.90 10.22
N GLU A 30 -13.54 33.69 8.90
CA GLU A 30 -14.05 34.64 7.90
C GLU A 30 -15.56 34.85 8.08
N LEU A 31 -16.32 33.81 8.43
CA LEU A 31 -17.74 33.97 8.77
C LEU A 31 -17.94 34.88 9.99
N GLY A 32 -17.10 34.78 11.01
CA GLY A 32 -17.13 35.69 12.16
C GLY A 32 -16.79 37.14 11.77
N LEU A 33 -15.80 37.32 10.91
CA LEU A 33 -15.37 38.61 10.38
C LEU A 33 -16.46 39.27 9.53
N ASP A 34 -17.16 38.49 8.70
CA ASP A 34 -18.25 38.96 7.83
C ASP A 34 -19.45 39.47 8.63
N LEU A 35 -19.62 38.98 9.87
CA LEU A 35 -20.63 39.46 10.81
C LEU A 35 -20.20 40.76 11.54
N GLY A 36 -19.04 41.31 11.18
CA GLY A 36 -18.50 42.55 11.76
C GLY A 36 -17.86 42.35 13.14
N LEU A 37 -17.56 41.11 13.53
CA LEU A 37 -16.86 40.83 14.78
C LEU A 37 -15.37 41.09 14.58
N ASP A 38 -14.79 41.88 15.48
CA ASP A 38 -13.35 42.10 15.51
C ASP A 38 -12.64 40.78 15.92
N PRO A 39 -11.67 40.29 15.13
CA PRO A 39 -10.95 39.06 15.45
C PRO A 39 -10.23 39.12 16.80
N ALA A 40 -9.88 40.31 17.31
CA ALA A 40 -9.31 40.50 18.65
C ALA A 40 -10.33 40.32 19.79
N VAL A 41 -11.62 40.44 19.49
CA VAL A 41 -12.73 40.41 20.47
C VAL A 41 -13.52 39.11 20.40
N MET A 42 -13.26 38.25 19.40
CA MET A 42 -13.89 36.93 19.28
C MET A 42 -13.44 35.99 20.40
N ALA A 43 -14.09 36.11 21.57
CA ALA A 43 -13.85 35.26 22.73
C ALA A 43 -13.95 33.75 22.42
N ASN A 44 -14.72 33.38 21.40
CA ASN A 44 -14.87 32.00 20.96
C ASN A 44 -13.72 31.51 20.05
N THR A 45 -12.89 32.38 19.49
CA THR A 45 -11.77 31.96 18.61
C THR A 45 -10.82 31.05 19.36
N ALA A 46 -10.37 31.43 20.57
CA ALA A 46 -9.49 30.58 21.37
C ALA A 46 -10.12 29.22 21.74
N ALA A 47 -11.43 29.19 22.00
CA ALA A 47 -12.16 27.94 22.29
C ALA A 47 -12.32 27.03 21.06
N ILE A 48 -12.48 27.62 19.87
CA ILE A 48 -12.53 26.88 18.60
C ILE A 48 -11.14 26.33 18.27
N LEU A 49 -10.10 27.17 18.35
CA LEU A 49 -8.71 26.76 18.10
C LEU A 49 -8.28 25.63 19.02
N SER A 50 -8.57 25.73 20.32
CA SER A 50 -8.25 24.67 21.29
C SER A 50 -9.04 23.39 21.06
N ARG A 51 -10.31 23.47 20.64
CA ARG A 51 -11.11 22.29 20.30
C ARG A 51 -10.57 21.58 19.06
N GLU A 52 -10.28 22.32 17.99
CA GLU A 52 -9.75 21.75 16.76
C GLU A 52 -8.34 21.18 17.00
N ALA A 53 -7.52 21.85 17.79
CA ALA A 53 -6.22 21.31 18.17
C ALA A 53 -6.30 20.11 19.11
N ALA A 54 -7.32 20.00 19.97
CA ALA A 54 -7.53 18.82 20.81
C ALA A 54 -7.93 17.57 20.02
N GLN A 55 -8.43 17.72 18.79
CA GLN A 55 -8.74 16.61 17.90
C GLN A 55 -7.49 16.02 17.24
N ASP A 56 -6.39 16.76 17.18
CA ASP A 56 -5.12 16.30 16.61
C ASP A 56 -3.93 16.65 17.52
N PRO A 57 -3.41 15.69 18.31
CA PRO A 57 -2.32 15.93 19.24
C PRO A 57 -1.01 16.38 18.56
N HIS A 58 -0.87 16.25 17.24
CA HIS A 58 0.34 16.64 16.51
C HIS A 58 0.34 18.12 16.08
N ILE A 59 -0.76 18.84 16.32
CA ILE A 59 -0.79 20.29 16.16
C ILE A 59 0.04 20.92 17.28
N LEU A 60 1.17 21.52 16.89
CA LEU A 60 2.09 22.19 17.81
C LEU A 60 1.54 23.55 18.25
N SER A 61 1.02 24.32 17.29
CA SER A 61 0.37 25.61 17.58
C SER A 61 -0.52 26.07 16.44
N ILE A 62 -1.57 26.82 16.79
CA ILE A 62 -2.38 27.58 15.85
C ILE A 62 -2.31 29.05 16.26
N SER A 63 -1.89 29.92 15.35
CA SER A 63 -1.74 31.36 15.61
C SER A 63 -2.53 32.18 14.61
N VAL A 64 -3.28 33.15 15.10
CA VAL A 64 -3.98 34.16 14.31
C VAL A 64 -3.21 35.46 14.45
N PHE A 65 -2.80 36.03 13.33
CA PHE A 65 -2.06 37.29 13.25
C PHE A 65 -2.95 38.39 12.67
N ASN A 66 -2.74 39.63 13.12
CA ASN A 66 -3.33 40.82 12.50
C ASN A 66 -2.61 41.19 11.18
N GLU A 67 -3.06 42.26 10.52
CA GLU A 67 -2.43 42.81 9.30
C GLU A 67 -0.96 43.22 9.51
N GLN A 68 -0.58 43.58 10.74
CA GLN A 68 0.75 44.02 11.13
C GLN A 68 1.70 42.86 11.48
N GLY A 69 1.18 41.64 11.62
CA GLY A 69 1.93 40.46 12.05
C GLY A 69 2.03 40.25 13.56
N ASP A 70 1.24 40.97 14.36
CA ASP A 70 1.08 40.71 15.79
C ASP A 70 0.10 39.56 16.04
N ILE A 71 0.38 38.75 17.06
CA ILE A 71 -0.46 37.61 17.44
C ILE A 71 -1.72 38.14 18.16
N LEU A 72 -2.88 37.89 17.58
CA LEU A 72 -4.18 38.16 18.20
C LEU A 72 -4.59 37.01 19.11
N HIS A 73 -4.50 35.78 18.60
CA HIS A 73 -4.84 34.57 19.32
C HIS A 73 -3.84 33.47 19.03
N GLN A 74 -3.51 32.69 20.05
CA GLN A 74 -2.62 31.55 19.90
C GLN A 74 -3.11 30.40 20.76
N TYR A 75 -3.20 29.23 20.14
CA TYR A 75 -3.19 27.94 20.82
C TYR A 75 -1.79 27.36 20.72
N GLN A 76 -1.29 26.80 21.82
CA GLN A 76 0.02 26.16 21.88
C GLN A 76 -0.10 24.85 22.65
N SER A 77 0.39 23.77 22.05
CA SER A 77 0.40 22.45 22.66
C SER A 77 1.57 22.32 23.64
N GLU A 78 1.38 21.52 24.69
CA GLU A 78 2.42 21.13 25.65
C GLU A 78 3.62 20.41 24.97
N LEU A 79 3.38 19.83 23.79
CA LEU A 79 4.42 19.20 22.96
C LEU A 79 5.43 20.21 22.40
N LEU A 80 5.04 21.48 22.23
CA LEU A 80 5.93 22.52 21.72
C LEU A 80 7.13 22.78 22.65
N GLY A 81 6.99 22.51 23.95
CA GLY A 81 8.11 22.59 24.91
C GLY A 81 9.14 21.45 24.77
N HIS A 82 8.77 20.36 24.11
CA HIS A 82 9.60 19.16 23.94
C HIS A 82 10.29 19.09 22.59
N HIS A 83 9.85 19.92 21.62
CA HIS A 83 10.43 20.00 20.29
C HIS A 83 11.13 21.35 20.08
N PRO A 84 12.36 21.39 19.53
CA PRO A 84 13.03 22.63 19.19
C PRO A 84 12.33 23.31 18.00
N VAL A 85 11.34 24.14 18.31
CA VAL A 85 10.56 24.84 17.32
C VAL A 85 11.29 26.11 16.87
N ALA A 86 11.70 26.18 15.60
CA ALA A 86 12.39 27.37 15.09
C ALA A 86 11.48 28.63 15.13
N PRO A 87 12.06 29.83 15.27
CA PRO A 87 11.30 31.07 15.13
C PRO A 87 10.67 31.16 13.74
N LEU A 88 9.42 31.63 13.67
CA LEU A 88 8.76 31.84 12.38
C LEU A 88 9.53 32.88 11.57
N ALA A 89 9.94 32.55 10.35
CA ALA A 89 10.67 33.45 9.48
C ALA A 89 9.80 34.68 9.13
N PRO A 90 10.20 35.92 9.49
CA PRO A 90 9.36 37.10 9.26
C PRO A 90 9.03 37.32 7.78
N ALA A 91 9.96 37.01 6.88
CA ALA A 91 9.76 37.13 5.43
C ALA A 91 8.65 36.20 4.91
N TRP A 92 8.54 34.99 5.47
CA TRP A 92 7.48 34.06 5.10
C TRP A 92 6.12 34.55 5.60
N LEU A 93 6.05 35.00 6.86
CA LEU A 93 4.81 35.55 7.42
C LEU A 93 4.31 36.74 6.60
N GLN A 94 5.20 37.65 6.19
CA GLN A 94 4.82 38.76 5.30
C GLN A 94 4.30 38.28 3.94
N THR A 95 4.87 37.20 3.40
CA THR A 95 4.38 36.60 2.15
C THR A 95 2.95 36.08 2.31
N VAL A 96 2.62 35.48 3.46
CA VAL A 96 1.26 35.02 3.77
C VAL A 96 0.31 36.19 3.98
N LEU A 97 0.72 37.22 4.72
CA LEU A 97 -0.09 38.41 4.99
C LEU A 97 -0.42 39.20 3.71
N GLN A 98 0.52 39.26 2.76
CA GLN A 98 0.33 39.94 1.48
C GLN A 98 -0.34 39.06 0.43
N ALA A 99 -0.49 37.76 0.69
CA ALA A 99 -1.15 36.86 -0.24
C ALA A 99 -2.63 37.24 -0.38
N THR A 100 -3.08 37.43 -1.61
CA THR A 100 -4.51 37.62 -1.93
C THR A 100 -5.19 36.32 -2.33
N SER A 101 -4.41 35.26 -2.56
CA SER A 101 -4.92 33.96 -2.96
C SER A 101 -5.44 33.16 -1.77
N LYS A 102 -6.45 32.32 -2.01
CA LYS A 102 -6.96 31.35 -1.03
C LYS A 102 -6.10 30.09 -0.91
N THR A 103 -4.96 30.06 -1.59
CA THR A 103 -4.08 28.89 -1.64
C THR A 103 -3.22 28.82 -0.38
N PRO A 104 -3.21 27.70 0.34
CA PRO A 104 -2.32 27.51 1.49
C PRO A 104 -0.87 27.72 1.09
N GLN A 105 -0.17 28.55 1.85
CA GLN A 105 1.27 28.74 1.71
C GLN A 105 1.95 27.78 2.67
N HIS A 106 2.96 27.07 2.18
CA HIS A 106 3.69 26.09 2.96
C HIS A 106 5.10 26.62 3.24
N ALA A 107 5.56 26.45 4.47
CA ALA A 107 6.96 26.52 4.83
C ALA A 107 7.33 25.24 5.54
N SER A 108 8.38 24.58 5.06
CA SER A 108 8.94 23.41 5.70
C SER A 108 10.23 23.81 6.39
N ASP A 109 10.28 23.57 7.69
CA ASP A 109 11.52 23.54 8.45
C ASP A 109 11.94 22.09 8.69
N LEU A 110 13.17 21.87 9.17
CA LEU A 110 13.77 20.54 9.39
C LEU A 110 12.86 19.59 10.19
N GLU A 111 12.11 20.11 11.17
CA GLU A 111 11.26 19.31 12.05
C GLU A 111 9.80 19.78 12.14
N THR A 112 9.44 20.90 11.51
CA THR A 112 8.07 21.44 11.57
C THR A 112 7.53 21.77 10.19
N LEU A 113 6.28 21.38 9.94
CA LEU A 113 5.53 21.81 8.78
C LEU A 113 4.67 23.01 9.19
N VAL A 114 4.83 24.13 8.50
CA VAL A 114 4.11 25.37 8.74
C VAL A 114 3.19 25.65 7.55
N VAL A 115 1.92 25.87 7.83
CA VAL A 115 0.91 26.20 6.80
C VAL A 115 0.23 27.50 7.17
N GLY A 116 0.16 28.43 6.22
CA GLY A 116 -0.40 29.75 6.40
C GLY A 116 -1.47 30.08 5.37
N LEU A 117 -2.54 30.74 5.81
CA LEU A 117 -3.56 31.32 4.94
C LEU A 117 -3.85 32.78 5.34
N PRO A 118 -4.03 33.69 4.37
CA PRO A 118 -4.53 35.03 4.66
C PRO A 118 -6.02 34.96 5.05
N LEU A 119 -6.40 35.73 6.06
CA LEU A 119 -7.79 35.94 6.45
C LEU A 119 -8.33 37.17 5.71
N MET A 120 -9.47 37.02 5.05
CA MET A 120 -10.13 38.09 4.32
C MET A 120 -11.43 38.49 5.01
N ASN A 121 -11.81 39.76 4.88
CA ASN A 121 -13.16 40.21 5.21
C ASN A 121 -14.10 40.11 3.99
N ASN A 122 -15.39 40.40 4.21
CA ASN A 122 -16.43 40.51 3.19
C ASN A 122 -16.12 41.48 2.02
N PHE A 123 -15.14 42.38 2.18
CA PHE A 123 -14.67 43.28 1.11
C PHE A 123 -13.49 42.68 0.31
N GLY A 124 -13.10 41.44 0.59
CA GLY A 124 -11.94 40.79 -0.02
C GLY A 124 -10.60 41.40 0.37
N ARG A 125 -10.55 42.15 1.49
CA ARG A 125 -9.30 42.74 1.99
C ARG A 125 -8.65 41.81 3.02
N PRO A 126 -7.32 41.62 2.96
CA PRO A 126 -6.59 40.85 3.96
C PRO A 126 -6.62 41.60 5.29
N VAL A 127 -7.18 40.98 6.33
CA VAL A 127 -7.29 41.52 7.70
C VAL A 127 -6.36 40.81 8.69
N GLY A 128 -5.62 39.81 8.23
CA GLY A 128 -4.72 39.02 9.05
C GLY A 128 -4.28 37.73 8.38
N SER A 129 -3.69 36.83 9.16
CA SER A 129 -3.37 35.48 8.69
C SER A 129 -3.57 34.43 9.77
N LEU A 130 -3.89 33.21 9.35
CA LEU A 130 -3.95 32.02 10.17
C LEU A 130 -2.72 31.18 9.86
N VAL A 131 -1.94 30.83 10.87
CA VAL A 131 -0.75 29.98 10.75
C VAL A 131 -0.90 28.77 11.66
N LEU A 132 -0.71 27.59 11.07
CA LEU A 132 -0.72 26.31 11.74
C LEU A 132 0.69 25.73 11.71
N ARG A 133 1.17 25.25 12.86
CA ARG A 133 2.44 24.55 12.99
C ARG A 133 2.19 23.10 13.39
N TYR A 134 2.84 22.19 12.69
CA TYR A 134 2.65 20.76 12.84
C TYR A 134 4.00 20.07 13.06
N ASP A 135 4.04 19.08 13.94
CA ASP A 135 5.25 18.28 14.18
C ASP A 135 5.46 17.27 13.05
N ARG A 136 6.62 17.37 12.38
CA ARG A 136 7.01 16.43 11.32
C ARG A 136 7.77 15.23 11.88
N ALA A 137 8.48 15.40 13.00
CA ALA A 137 9.41 14.41 13.53
C ALA A 137 8.71 13.16 14.08
N PHE A 138 7.50 13.32 14.65
CA PHE A 138 6.71 12.20 15.17
C PHE A 138 6.34 11.18 14.07
N TYR A 139 5.95 11.66 12.89
CA TYR A 139 5.56 10.79 11.77
C TYR A 139 6.73 9.99 11.20
N ASP A 140 7.91 10.60 11.09
CA ASP A 140 9.11 9.90 10.60
C ASP A 140 9.50 8.75 11.55
N GLN A 141 9.38 8.94 12.86
CA GLN A 141 9.69 7.89 13.84
C GLN A 141 8.67 6.74 13.84
N GLU A 142 7.38 7.04 13.74
CA GLU A 142 6.33 6.01 13.76
C GLU A 142 6.27 5.20 12.45
N LEU A 143 6.57 5.86 11.31
CA LEU A 143 6.77 5.17 10.03
C LEU A 143 7.96 4.22 10.09
N GLN A 144 9.10 4.66 10.65
CA GLN A 144 10.28 3.81 10.72
C GLN A 144 10.06 2.57 11.58
N GLN A 145 9.35 2.69 12.70
CA GLN A 145 9.01 1.54 13.54
C GLN A 145 8.09 0.55 12.80
N THR A 146 7.10 1.06 12.07
CA THR A 146 6.18 0.23 11.29
C THR A 146 6.91 -0.48 10.16
N LEU A 147 7.77 0.23 9.42
CA LEU A 147 8.60 -0.35 8.37
C LEU A 147 9.57 -1.41 8.91
N PHE A 148 10.17 -1.18 10.07
CA PHE A 148 11.06 -2.16 10.70
C PHE A 148 10.30 -3.46 11.06
N ARG A 149 9.06 -3.35 11.55
CA ARG A 149 8.19 -4.51 11.78
C ARG A 149 7.88 -5.26 10.48
N LEU A 150 7.55 -4.54 9.40
CA LEU A 150 7.26 -5.15 8.10
C LEU A 150 8.50 -5.85 7.51
N ILE A 151 9.67 -5.21 7.55
CA ILE A 151 10.93 -5.79 7.07
C ILE A 151 11.28 -7.04 7.88
N ARG A 152 11.11 -7.00 9.21
CA ARG A 152 11.35 -8.16 10.07
C ARG A 152 10.39 -9.30 9.76
N ALA A 153 9.11 -9.01 9.55
CA ALA A 153 8.13 -10.01 9.15
C ALA A 153 8.46 -10.60 7.77
N ALA A 154 8.81 -9.77 6.79
CA ALA A 154 9.21 -10.21 5.46
C ALA A 154 10.46 -11.10 5.51
N LEU A 155 11.48 -10.73 6.29
CA LEU A 155 12.69 -11.53 6.49
C LEU A 155 12.37 -12.89 7.13
N LEU A 156 11.49 -12.94 8.13
CA LEU A 156 11.08 -14.20 8.75
C LEU A 156 10.36 -15.11 7.75
N ILE A 157 9.42 -14.57 6.98
CA ILE A 157 8.70 -15.33 5.95
C ILE A 157 9.70 -15.87 4.91
N LEU A 158 10.63 -15.04 4.46
CA LEU A 158 11.62 -15.41 3.44
C LEU A 158 12.60 -16.46 3.97
N ALA A 159 13.02 -16.35 5.23
CA ALA A 159 13.85 -17.34 5.92
C ALA A 159 13.12 -18.69 6.05
N ILE A 160 11.85 -18.68 6.46
CA ILE A 160 11.03 -19.90 6.57
C ILE A 160 10.83 -20.53 5.20
N ALA A 161 10.46 -19.74 4.18
CA ALA A 161 10.28 -20.22 2.82
C ALA A 161 11.58 -20.81 2.24
N SER A 162 12.72 -20.15 2.49
CA SER A 162 14.04 -20.65 2.10
C SER A 162 14.37 -21.98 2.79
N LEU A 163 14.09 -22.10 4.10
CA LEU A 163 14.30 -23.33 4.85
C LEU A 163 13.43 -24.49 4.30
N ILE A 164 12.16 -24.21 4.01
CA ILE A 164 11.23 -25.19 3.42
C ILE A 164 11.72 -25.61 2.03
N ALA A 165 12.14 -24.66 1.20
CA ALA A 165 12.68 -24.96 -0.13
C ALA A 165 13.95 -25.83 -0.04
N LEU A 166 14.86 -25.50 0.89
CA LEU A 166 16.08 -26.27 1.12
C LEU A 166 15.77 -27.70 1.59
N LEU A 167 14.81 -27.85 2.52
CA LEU A 167 14.32 -29.15 2.97
C LEU A 167 13.67 -29.95 1.84
N GLY A 168 12.88 -29.30 0.99
CA GLY A 168 12.24 -29.91 -0.16
C GLY A 168 13.26 -30.46 -1.16
N VAL A 169 14.26 -29.63 -1.51
CA VAL A 169 15.37 -30.05 -2.36
C VAL A 169 16.16 -31.20 -1.72
N TRP A 170 16.53 -31.08 -0.45
CA TRP A 170 17.26 -32.13 0.26
C TRP A 170 16.52 -33.47 0.28
N ARG A 171 15.19 -33.43 0.48
CA ARG A 171 14.34 -34.62 0.45
C ARG A 171 14.29 -35.25 -0.93
N LEU A 172 14.14 -34.45 -1.99
CA LEU A 172 14.10 -34.92 -3.38
C LEU A 172 15.40 -35.63 -3.75
N PHE A 173 16.55 -34.99 -3.51
CA PHE A 173 17.86 -35.57 -3.82
C PHE A 173 18.19 -36.82 -3.00
N ARG A 174 17.63 -36.96 -1.80
CA ARG A 174 17.84 -38.14 -0.96
C ARG A 174 17.10 -39.37 -1.50
N ASP A 175 15.91 -39.21 -2.05
CA ASP A 175 15.18 -40.32 -2.69
C ASP A 175 15.78 -40.70 -4.03
N THR A 176 16.19 -39.75 -4.86
CA THR A 176 16.80 -40.07 -6.18
C THR A 176 18.11 -40.85 -6.03
N ARG A 177 18.89 -40.61 -4.96
CA ARG A 177 20.10 -41.39 -4.66
C ARG A 177 19.81 -42.85 -4.30
N ARG A 178 18.61 -43.18 -3.82
CA ARG A 178 18.21 -44.57 -3.55
C ARG A 178 17.87 -45.31 -4.84
N GLU A 179 17.14 -44.67 -5.74
CA GLU A 179 16.78 -45.26 -7.03
C GLU A 179 18.01 -45.47 -7.92
N LEU A 180 18.94 -44.50 -7.95
CA LEU A 180 20.20 -44.66 -8.70
C LEU A 180 21.06 -45.82 -8.21
N ARG A 181 21.02 -46.15 -6.90
CA ARG A 181 21.71 -47.34 -6.36
C ARG A 181 21.03 -48.65 -6.76
N GLN A 182 19.70 -48.65 -6.88
CA GLN A 182 18.98 -49.83 -7.34
C GLN A 182 19.19 -50.07 -8.83
N VAL A 183 19.17 -49.01 -9.65
CA VAL A 183 19.44 -49.09 -11.09
C VAL A 183 20.88 -49.56 -11.35
N SER A 184 21.87 -49.03 -10.62
CA SER A 184 23.25 -49.50 -10.74
C SER A 184 23.42 -50.95 -10.29
N ALA A 185 22.80 -51.36 -9.18
CA ALA A 185 22.81 -52.77 -8.75
C ALA A 185 22.17 -53.71 -9.79
N THR A 186 21.06 -53.30 -10.43
CA THR A 186 20.44 -54.11 -11.49
C THR A 186 21.25 -54.14 -12.78
N LEU A 187 22.00 -53.07 -13.10
CA LEU A 187 22.89 -53.06 -14.27
C LEU A 187 24.12 -53.95 -14.04
N GLU A 188 24.68 -53.93 -12.82
CA GLU A 188 25.80 -54.81 -12.44
C GLU A 188 25.35 -56.29 -12.51
N ASP A 189 24.19 -56.62 -11.94
CA ASP A 189 23.60 -57.97 -12.02
C ASP A 189 23.30 -58.37 -13.47
N PHE A 190 22.79 -57.45 -14.31
CA PHE A 190 22.60 -57.73 -15.73
C PHE A 190 23.91 -57.97 -16.50
N LEU A 191 24.99 -57.27 -16.15
CA LEU A 191 26.30 -57.43 -16.79
C LEU A 191 27.00 -58.72 -16.34
N GLU A 192 26.87 -59.07 -15.06
CA GLU A 192 27.41 -60.31 -14.48
C GLU A 192 26.63 -61.54 -14.98
N ASN A 193 25.30 -61.44 -15.06
CA ASN A 193 24.43 -62.53 -15.50
C ASN A 193 24.38 -62.72 -17.04
N ARG A 194 24.94 -61.78 -17.83
CA ARG A 194 25.12 -61.92 -19.30
C ARG A 194 26.11 -63.02 -19.67
N HIS A 195 26.89 -63.53 -18.73
CA HIS A 195 27.81 -64.66 -18.93
C HIS A 195 27.13 -66.04 -18.87
N ASN A 196 25.81 -66.12 -18.64
CA ASN A 196 25.09 -67.39 -18.49
C ASN A 196 24.03 -67.60 -19.60
N PRO A 197 24.29 -68.41 -20.65
CA PRO A 197 23.42 -68.54 -21.82
C PRO A 197 22.06 -69.21 -21.54
N ALA A 198 21.84 -69.77 -20.35
CA ALA A 198 20.56 -70.36 -19.96
C ALA A 198 19.50 -69.29 -19.55
N GLN A 199 19.92 -68.09 -19.12
CA GLN A 199 19.01 -67.05 -18.62
C GLN A 199 18.43 -66.17 -19.74
N GLN A 200 19.14 -66.05 -20.88
CA GLN A 200 18.75 -65.20 -22.02
C GLN A 200 17.35 -65.58 -22.58
N ARG A 201 17.00 -66.87 -22.54
CA ARG A 201 15.70 -67.38 -23.00
C ARG A 201 14.53 -66.96 -22.09
N ASN A 202 14.79 -66.74 -20.79
CA ASN A 202 13.80 -66.22 -19.84
C ASN A 202 13.70 -64.69 -19.91
N SER A 203 14.81 -63.99 -20.14
CA SER A 203 14.83 -62.53 -20.30
C SER A 203 14.02 -62.08 -21.52
N ASP A 204 14.10 -62.81 -22.65
CA ASP A 204 13.27 -62.53 -23.83
C ASP A 204 11.77 -62.71 -23.54
N SER A 205 11.41 -63.70 -22.71
CA SER A 205 10.01 -63.91 -22.28
C SER A 205 9.52 -62.84 -21.29
N ALA A 206 10.42 -62.35 -20.42
CA ALA A 206 10.10 -61.28 -19.47
C ALA A 206 9.97 -59.93 -20.17
N LEU A 207 10.81 -59.65 -21.17
CA LEU A 207 10.70 -58.47 -22.04
C LEU A 207 9.39 -58.48 -22.83
N ALA A 208 9.00 -59.62 -23.42
CA ALA A 208 7.71 -59.75 -24.09
C ALA A 208 6.53 -59.53 -23.12
N ALA A 209 6.61 -60.03 -21.88
CA ALA A 209 5.57 -59.79 -20.87
C ALA A 209 5.50 -58.31 -20.43
N LEU A 210 6.64 -57.62 -20.36
CA LEU A 210 6.72 -56.19 -20.01
C LEU A 210 6.19 -55.31 -21.14
N GLU A 211 6.43 -55.68 -22.39
CA GLU A 211 5.89 -55.00 -23.57
C GLU A 211 4.36 -55.12 -23.62
N ILE A 212 3.82 -56.32 -23.37
CA ILE A 212 2.35 -56.53 -23.28
C ILE A 212 1.75 -55.73 -22.12
N ALA A 213 2.42 -55.66 -20.96
CA ALA A 213 1.95 -54.88 -19.82
C ALA A 213 1.99 -53.36 -20.09
N ALA A 214 3.00 -52.89 -20.83
CA ALA A 214 3.12 -51.49 -21.24
C ALA A 214 2.03 -51.09 -22.23
N GLU A 215 1.70 -51.97 -23.19
CA GLU A 215 0.58 -51.73 -24.12
C GLU A 215 -0.77 -51.64 -23.41
N LEU A 216 -1.01 -52.51 -22.42
CA LEU A 216 -2.24 -52.48 -21.61
C LEU A 216 -2.37 -51.17 -20.84
N LYS A 217 -1.29 -50.72 -20.20
CA LYS A 217 -1.28 -49.48 -19.40
C LYS A 217 -1.44 -48.23 -20.28
N SER A 218 -0.88 -48.26 -21.48
CA SER A 218 -1.04 -47.20 -22.49
C SER A 218 -2.49 -47.07 -22.95
N LYS A 219 -3.17 -48.20 -23.22
CA LYS A 219 -4.59 -48.20 -23.60
C LYS A 219 -5.49 -47.68 -22.47
N GLU A 220 -5.21 -48.05 -21.23
CA GLU A 220 -5.96 -47.54 -20.07
C GLU A 220 -5.80 -46.02 -19.93
N PHE A 221 -4.59 -45.50 -20.12
CA PHE A 221 -4.31 -44.07 -20.06
C PHE A 221 -5.04 -43.28 -21.16
N GLN A 222 -5.08 -43.80 -22.39
CA GLN A 222 -5.84 -43.17 -23.48
C GLN A 222 -7.35 -43.14 -23.20
N GLN A 223 -7.90 -44.21 -22.60
CA GLN A 223 -9.31 -44.22 -22.20
C GLN A 223 -9.61 -43.16 -21.13
N ARG A 224 -8.75 -43.01 -20.13
CA ARG A 224 -8.90 -41.97 -19.09
C ARG A 224 -8.83 -40.56 -19.66
N LEU A 225 -7.93 -40.29 -20.61
CA LEU A 225 -7.86 -38.99 -21.28
C LEU A 225 -9.11 -38.68 -22.11
N THR A 226 -9.67 -39.70 -22.77
CA THR A 226 -10.91 -39.55 -23.56
C THR A 226 -12.12 -39.28 -22.65
N GLN A 227 -12.16 -39.87 -21.45
CA GLN A 227 -13.19 -39.57 -20.46
C GLN A 227 -13.03 -38.16 -19.89
N ALA A 228 -11.82 -37.74 -19.52
CA ALA A 228 -11.55 -36.41 -18.99
C ALA A 228 -11.95 -35.30 -19.98
N THR A 229 -11.66 -35.48 -21.26
CA THR A 229 -12.04 -34.52 -22.31
C THR A 229 -13.55 -34.44 -22.54
N ARG A 230 -14.31 -35.53 -22.36
CA ARG A 230 -15.78 -35.48 -22.38
C ARG A 230 -16.36 -34.71 -21.20
N ILE A 231 -15.80 -34.87 -20.01
CA ILE A 231 -16.24 -34.16 -18.80
C ILE A 231 -16.00 -32.64 -18.98
N LEU A 232 -14.81 -32.24 -19.43
CA LEU A 232 -14.49 -30.83 -19.72
C LEU A 232 -15.43 -30.21 -20.77
N ARG A 233 -15.82 -30.97 -21.79
CA ARG A 233 -16.74 -30.47 -22.83
C ARG A 233 -18.18 -30.33 -22.33
N LEU A 234 -18.60 -31.15 -21.35
CA LEU A 234 -19.91 -31.01 -20.69
C LEU A 234 -19.94 -29.78 -19.77
N GLU A 235 -18.87 -29.51 -19.03
CA GLU A 235 -18.78 -28.28 -18.23
C GLU A 235 -18.81 -27.01 -19.08
N GLN A 236 -18.13 -27.01 -20.24
CA GLN A 236 -18.18 -25.87 -21.17
C GLN A 236 -19.57 -25.62 -21.76
N ARG A 237 -20.37 -26.68 -22.00
CA ARG A 237 -21.76 -26.51 -22.45
C ARG A 237 -22.66 -25.97 -21.33
N LEU A 238 -22.47 -26.42 -20.09
CA LEU A 238 -23.24 -25.94 -18.96
C LEU A 238 -22.92 -24.47 -18.62
N THR A 239 -21.67 -24.04 -18.78
CA THR A 239 -21.26 -22.64 -18.56
C THR A 239 -21.61 -21.72 -19.75
N GLY A 240 -21.60 -22.23 -20.98
CA GLY A 240 -21.97 -21.47 -22.18
C GLY A 240 -23.48 -21.22 -22.37
N GLN A 241 -24.35 -21.95 -21.66
CA GLN A 241 -25.81 -21.81 -21.78
C GLN A 241 -26.42 -20.85 -20.73
N ALA A 242 -25.59 -20.22 -19.89
CA ALA A 242 -25.99 -19.29 -18.83
C ALA A 242 -25.68 -17.80 -19.13
N ALA A 243 -25.66 -17.40 -20.41
CA ALA A 243 -25.62 -15.98 -20.80
C ALA A 243 -27.01 -15.55 -21.33
N PRO A 244 -27.61 -14.44 -20.85
CA PRO A 244 -29.02 -14.14 -21.09
C PRO A 244 -29.28 -13.53 -22.47
N HIS A 245 -30.47 -13.85 -23.01
CA HIS A 245 -31.15 -13.15 -24.07
C HIS A 245 -31.25 -11.64 -23.75
N GLU A 246 -30.35 -10.83 -24.31
CA GLU A 246 -30.50 -9.38 -24.35
C GLU A 246 -31.06 -8.96 -25.71
N LYS A 247 -32.24 -8.33 -25.64
CA LYS A 247 -33.09 -7.89 -26.75
C LYS A 247 -32.38 -6.82 -27.59
N ALA A 248 -32.50 -6.92 -28.91
CA ALA A 248 -32.40 -5.75 -29.78
C ALA A 248 -33.47 -5.84 -30.88
N HIS A 249 -34.53 -5.09 -30.63
CA HIS A 249 -35.61 -4.73 -31.53
C HIS A 249 -35.13 -3.57 -32.41
N PRO A 250 -35.30 -3.60 -33.74
CA PRO A 250 -35.34 -2.38 -34.53
C PRO A 250 -36.72 -2.25 -35.16
N ASP A 251 -37.55 -1.40 -34.55
CA ASP A 251 -38.69 -0.77 -35.20
C ASP A 251 -38.48 0.74 -35.06
N GLU A 252 -38.35 1.43 -36.20
CA GLU A 252 -38.72 2.82 -36.49
C GLU A 252 -38.11 3.20 -37.86
N ARG A 253 -38.91 3.14 -38.93
CA ARG A 253 -39.71 4.25 -39.52
C ARG A 253 -38.85 5.29 -40.25
N THR A 254 -38.86 5.29 -41.59
CA THR A 254 -39.68 6.19 -42.44
C THR A 254 -39.59 7.67 -42.03
N GLN A 255 -38.83 8.49 -42.76
CA GLN A 255 -39.28 9.43 -43.80
C GLN A 255 -38.10 10.30 -44.25
#